data_AF-A0A1J0P8J3-F1
#
_entry.id   AF-A0A1J0P8J3-F1
#
_cell.length_a   1.000
_cell.length_b   1.000
_cell.length_c   1.000
_cell.angle_alpha   90.00
_cell.angle_beta   90.00
_cell.angle_gamma   90.00
#
_symmetry.space_group_name_H-M   'P 1'
#
loop_
_entity.id
_entity.type
_entity.pdbx_description
1 polymer ?
#
loop_
_entity_poly.entity_id
_entity_poly.type
_entity_poly.pdbx_seq_one_letter_code
_entity_poly.pdbx_strand_id
1 'polypeptide(L)'
;MIALPLKHGFAKFSSTREYTRVDEIIDLVFSTAEDILEETPEELAGEDGSEDTPSGRDPKEREKPVSFNLACVDKIGKFFNADLTKQSRVVFGDLDSGLTITCAVSKEYKNSSGPGYWFAFQQHQLEKLSEASSAYACFGCGSPEQIAVLPLEFIKSQLEGMNQTIREDGRLYWHVQIHREAEKWVMHRRKEYEWPEITSMMLLGVEGAT
;
A
#
# COMPACT_ATOMS: atom_id res chain seq x y z
N MET A 1 28.56 -27.70 -53.55
CA MET A 1 27.88 -27.01 -54.67
C MET A 1 26.45 -27.54 -54.69
N ILE A 2 25.35 -26.80 -54.51
CA ILE A 2 24.98 -25.38 -54.47
C ILE A 2 23.72 -25.31 -53.58
N ALA A 3 23.57 -24.30 -52.74
CA ALA A 3 22.28 -23.92 -52.18
C ALA A 3 22.14 -22.39 -52.25
N LEU A 4 21.09 -21.94 -52.93
CA LEU A 4 20.76 -20.54 -53.16
C LEU A 4 20.29 -19.82 -51.88
N PRO A 5 20.44 -18.48 -51.80
CA PRO A 5 20.01 -17.68 -50.67
C PRO A 5 18.57 -17.16 -50.84
N LEU A 6 17.78 -17.20 -49.75
CA LEU A 6 16.55 -16.41 -49.65
C LEU A 6 16.81 -15.20 -48.74
N LYS A 7 16.86 -14.03 -49.37
CA LYS A 7 16.70 -12.73 -48.74
C LYS A 7 15.23 -12.49 -48.50
N HIS A 8 14.82 -12.05 -47.32
CA HIS A 8 13.70 -11.12 -47.13
C HIS A 8 14.00 -10.26 -45.91
N GLY A 9 14.11 -8.95 -46.16
CA GLY A 9 14.37 -7.96 -45.14
C GLY A 9 13.12 -7.65 -44.33
N PHE A 10 13.34 -7.22 -43.09
CA PHE A 10 12.39 -6.37 -42.37
C PHE A 10 13.12 -5.14 -41.88
N ALA A 11 12.48 -4.00 -42.12
CA ALA A 11 12.93 -2.67 -41.84
C ALA A 11 13.18 -2.48 -40.33
N LYS A 12 14.36 -1.96 -40.00
CA LYS A 12 14.73 -1.53 -38.66
C LYS A 12 14.12 -0.15 -38.42
N PHE A 13 13.00 -0.11 -37.68
CA PHE A 13 12.43 1.16 -37.23
C PHE A 13 13.21 1.66 -36.02
N SER A 14 13.66 2.91 -36.13
CA SER A 14 14.41 3.67 -35.15
C SER A 14 13.48 4.23 -34.06
N SER A 15 13.83 4.02 -32.80
CA SER A 15 13.89 5.08 -31.78
C SER A 15 14.44 4.52 -30.48
N THR A 16 15.75 4.73 -30.28
CA THR A 16 16.34 4.73 -28.95
C THR A 16 15.78 5.96 -28.23
N ARG A 17 14.83 5.75 -27.30
CA ARG A 17 14.52 6.74 -26.28
C ARG A 17 15.30 6.35 -25.04
N GLU A 18 16.34 7.12 -24.81
CA GLU A 18 17.11 7.15 -23.58
C GLU A 18 16.14 7.41 -22.42
N TYR A 19 15.95 6.42 -21.55
CA TYR A 19 15.35 6.58 -20.23
C TYR A 19 16.41 6.27 -19.18
N THR A 20 17.43 7.12 -19.15
CA THR A 20 18.49 7.14 -18.13
C THR A 20 18.28 8.29 -17.14
N ARG A 21 17.01 8.66 -16.87
CA ARG A 21 16.66 9.75 -15.93
C ARG A 21 15.37 9.47 -15.17
N VAL A 22 15.36 8.39 -14.39
CA VAL A 22 14.46 8.24 -13.23
C VAL A 22 15.24 7.62 -12.07
N ASP A 23 16.47 8.09 -11.83
CA ASP A 23 17.30 7.68 -10.68
C ASP A 23 17.61 8.86 -9.73
N GLU A 24 16.93 10.00 -9.89
CA GLU A 24 17.11 11.17 -9.00
C GLU A 24 15.84 11.58 -8.22
N ILE A 25 14.77 10.78 -8.26
CA ILE A 25 13.53 11.01 -7.46
C ILE A 25 13.23 9.78 -6.58
N ILE A 26 14.26 9.23 -5.92
CA ILE A 26 14.07 8.16 -4.90
C ILE A 26 14.81 8.48 -3.58
N ASP A 27 15.45 9.65 -3.45
CA ASP A 27 16.28 9.97 -2.27
C ASP A 27 15.78 11.17 -1.45
N LEU A 28 14.45 11.30 -1.26
CA LEU A 28 13.88 12.34 -0.38
C LEU A 28 12.78 11.85 0.60
N VAL A 29 12.65 10.53 0.80
CA VAL A 29 11.75 9.98 1.85
C VAL A 29 12.46 8.96 2.77
N PHE A 30 13.79 8.90 2.72
CA PHE A 30 14.58 8.08 3.66
C PHE A 30 15.53 8.95 4.48
N SER A 31 15.02 9.55 5.55
CA SER A 31 15.83 9.93 6.71
C SER A 31 14.92 10.14 7.92
N THR A 32 14.83 9.08 8.73
CA THR A 32 14.72 9.03 10.22
C THR A 32 13.92 7.79 10.62
N ALA A 33 14.63 6.68 10.78
CA ALA A 33 14.32 5.64 11.76
C ALA A 33 15.59 4.84 12.05
N GLU A 34 16.70 5.54 12.34
CA GLU A 34 17.73 4.99 13.23
C GLU A 34 17.36 5.49 14.63
N ASP A 35 16.77 4.61 15.44
CA ASP A 35 17.14 4.32 16.84
C ASP A 35 16.15 3.25 17.38
N ILE A 36 16.63 2.06 17.76
CA ILE A 36 16.97 1.66 19.14
C ILE A 36 15.71 1.37 20.00
N LEU A 37 15.22 0.12 19.99
CA LEU A 37 15.28 -0.86 21.12
C LEU A 37 14.25 -2.00 21.03
N GLU A 38 14.65 -3.12 21.63
CA GLU A 38 13.81 -4.25 22.02
C GLU A 38 12.49 -3.85 22.70
N GLU A 39 11.49 -4.70 22.49
CA GLU A 39 10.23 -4.86 23.22
C GLU A 39 9.98 -3.89 24.39
N THR A 40 9.35 -2.74 24.11
CA THR A 40 8.42 -2.06 25.02
C THR A 40 7.36 -1.30 24.19
N PRO A 41 6.11 -1.21 24.66
CA PRO A 41 4.97 -0.78 23.85
C PRO A 41 4.84 0.74 23.80
N GLU A 42 5.73 1.43 23.09
CA GLU A 42 5.62 2.86 22.77
C GLU A 42 6.20 3.08 21.35
N GLU A 43 5.69 4.07 20.61
CA GLU A 43 6.15 4.52 19.27
C GLU A 43 5.50 3.97 17.97
N LEU A 44 4.17 3.79 17.94
CA LEU A 44 3.40 4.04 16.70
C LEU A 44 2.10 4.86 16.88
N ALA A 45 1.91 5.53 18.01
CA ALA A 45 0.95 6.61 18.17
C ALA A 45 1.59 7.67 19.07
N GLY A 46 1.51 8.95 18.68
CA GLY A 46 1.93 10.02 19.56
C GLY A 46 1.03 10.01 20.80
N GLU A 47 1.63 9.87 21.96
CA GLU A 47 0.98 10.06 23.25
C GLU A 47 1.33 11.44 23.81
N ASP A 48 0.26 12.08 24.27
CA ASP A 48 0.21 13.36 24.96
C ASP A 48 0.75 13.21 26.39
N GLY A 49 1.64 14.11 26.78
CA GLY A 49 2.31 14.10 28.08
C GLY A 49 3.17 15.35 28.25
N SER A 50 2.53 16.43 28.68
CA SER A 50 3.13 17.71 29.04
C SER A 50 4.17 17.61 30.18
N GLU A 51 5.34 18.24 30.05
CA GLU A 51 5.93 19.16 31.05
C GLU A 51 7.21 19.88 30.54
N ASP A 52 7.11 21.22 30.53
CA ASP A 52 8.10 22.33 30.55
C ASP A 52 9.62 21.97 30.68
N THR A 53 10.54 22.38 29.78
CA THR A 53 11.20 23.71 29.72
C THR A 53 12.20 23.78 28.52
N PRO A 54 12.75 24.96 28.14
CA PRO A 54 12.90 25.36 26.74
C PRO A 54 14.32 25.22 26.16
N SER A 55 14.41 24.98 24.85
CA SER A 55 15.51 25.53 24.06
C SER A 55 15.10 25.67 22.60
N GLY A 56 15.36 26.86 22.08
CA GLY A 56 14.76 27.40 20.86
C GLY A 56 15.12 26.62 19.60
N ARG A 57 14.07 26.37 18.80
CA ARG A 57 14.06 26.35 17.34
C ARG A 57 12.60 26.33 16.92
N ASP A 58 12.17 27.34 16.17
CA ASP A 58 10.80 27.47 15.65
C ASP A 58 10.26 26.14 15.10
N PRO A 59 9.15 25.58 15.64
CA PRO A 59 8.55 24.38 15.09
C PRO A 59 7.89 24.70 13.76
N LYS A 60 8.48 24.21 12.66
CA LYS A 60 7.73 24.05 11.40
C LYS A 60 6.58 23.10 11.71
N GLU A 61 5.35 23.61 11.63
CA GLU A 61 4.10 22.90 11.90
C GLU A 61 4.09 21.56 11.15
N ARG A 62 4.36 20.46 11.86
CA ARG A 62 4.32 19.12 11.27
C ARG A 62 2.84 18.81 11.01
N GLU A 63 2.45 18.77 9.74
CA GLU A 63 1.09 18.38 9.36
C GLU A 63 0.73 17.06 10.05
N LYS A 64 -0.41 17.04 10.74
CA LYS A 64 -0.89 15.85 11.45
C LYS A 64 -0.93 14.65 10.50
N PRO A 65 -0.46 13.47 10.92
CA PRO A 65 -0.61 12.25 10.13
C PRO A 65 -2.07 12.05 9.76
N VAL A 66 -2.32 11.75 8.49
CA VAL A 66 -3.69 11.50 8.03
C VAL A 66 -4.17 10.18 8.63
N SER A 67 -5.21 10.27 9.46
CA SER A 67 -5.74 9.13 10.23
C SER A 67 -7.23 8.96 9.97
N PHE A 68 -7.58 8.30 8.87
CA PHE A 68 -8.96 7.92 8.56
C PHE A 68 -9.17 6.39 8.54
N ASN A 69 -8.21 5.63 9.09
CA ASN A 69 -8.27 4.18 9.16
C ASN A 69 -9.50 3.67 9.92
N LEU A 70 -9.88 4.30 11.05
CA LEU A 70 -11.08 3.90 11.80
C LEU A 70 -12.35 4.08 10.96
N ALA A 71 -12.47 5.19 10.23
CA ALA A 71 -13.60 5.43 9.33
C ALA A 71 -13.64 4.40 8.17
N CYS A 72 -12.48 3.92 7.70
CA CYS A 72 -12.45 2.80 6.76
C CYS A 72 -12.94 1.50 7.42
N VAL A 73 -12.46 1.18 8.62
CA VAL A 73 -12.84 -0.03 9.37
C VAL A 73 -14.34 -0.07 9.61
N ASP A 74 -14.96 1.05 10.01
CA ASP A 74 -16.41 1.12 10.22
C ASP A 74 -17.20 0.74 8.96
N LYS A 75 -16.71 1.13 7.77
CA LYS A 75 -17.35 0.79 6.49
C LYS A 75 -17.10 -0.65 6.09
N ILE A 76 -15.89 -1.15 6.32
CA ILE A 76 -15.56 -2.55 6.05
C ILE A 76 -16.40 -3.46 6.97
N GLY A 77 -16.57 -3.09 8.25
CA GLY A 77 -17.43 -3.82 9.19
C GLY A 77 -18.88 -3.86 8.73
N LYS A 78 -19.43 -2.73 8.25
CA LYS A 78 -20.77 -2.69 7.63
C LYS A 78 -20.87 -3.54 6.36
N PHE A 79 -19.83 -3.53 5.52
CA PHE A 79 -19.80 -4.32 4.28
C PHE A 79 -19.82 -5.82 4.54
N PHE A 80 -19.06 -6.30 5.52
CA PHE A 80 -19.03 -7.70 5.92
C PHE A 80 -20.10 -8.09 6.95
N ASN A 81 -20.87 -7.12 7.46
CA ASN A 81 -21.78 -7.30 8.59
C ASN A 81 -21.09 -7.95 9.80
N ALA A 82 -19.92 -7.42 10.17
CA ALA A 82 -19.03 -7.92 11.20
C ALA A 82 -18.71 -6.83 12.24
N ASP A 83 -18.56 -7.22 13.51
CA ASP A 83 -18.16 -6.31 14.58
C ASP A 83 -16.63 -6.30 14.73
N LEU A 84 -15.97 -5.41 13.98
CA LEU A 84 -14.52 -5.37 13.89
C LEU A 84 -13.91 -4.68 15.11
N THR A 85 -13.32 -5.48 15.99
CA THR A 85 -12.59 -5.00 17.17
C THR A 85 -11.11 -4.80 16.85
N LYS A 86 -10.51 -3.75 17.43
CA LYS A 86 -9.10 -3.42 17.21
C LYS A 86 -8.20 -4.40 17.96
N GLN A 87 -7.35 -5.12 17.24
CA GLN A 87 -6.34 -6.03 17.80
C GLN A 87 -4.95 -5.37 17.86
N SER A 88 -4.63 -4.54 16.87
CA SER A 88 -3.41 -3.73 16.84
C SER A 88 -3.68 -2.40 16.12
N ARG A 89 -2.63 -1.61 15.82
CA ARG A 89 -2.79 -0.34 15.11
C ARG A 89 -3.48 -0.46 13.76
N VAL A 90 -3.19 -1.54 13.03
CA VAL A 90 -3.69 -1.77 11.67
C VAL A 90 -4.40 -3.12 11.52
N VAL A 91 -4.47 -3.95 12.56
CA VAL A 91 -5.16 -5.25 12.51
C VAL A 91 -6.45 -5.17 13.33
N PHE A 92 -7.53 -5.65 12.73
CA PHE A 92 -8.87 -5.69 13.30
C PHE A 92 -9.45 -7.08 13.09
N GLY A 93 -10.24 -7.56 14.04
CA GLY A 93 -10.85 -8.88 13.95
C GLY A 93 -12.23 -8.92 14.57
N ASP A 94 -13.02 -9.85 14.07
CA ASP A 94 -14.32 -10.24 14.62
C ASP A 94 -14.24 -11.69 15.10
N LEU A 95 -14.52 -11.88 16.39
CA LEU A 95 -14.44 -13.18 17.05
C LEU A 95 -15.57 -14.12 16.61
N ASP A 96 -16.73 -13.58 16.26
CA ASP A 96 -17.91 -14.38 15.93
C ASP A 96 -17.84 -14.92 14.51
N SER A 97 -17.45 -14.08 13.55
CA SER A 97 -17.31 -14.50 12.15
C SER A 97 -15.96 -15.14 11.81
N GLY A 98 -14.95 -15.00 12.66
CA GLY A 98 -13.58 -15.43 12.38
C GLY A 98 -12.90 -14.61 11.27
N LEU A 99 -13.42 -13.41 10.99
CA LEU A 99 -12.90 -12.45 10.04
C LEU A 99 -11.75 -11.65 10.67
N THR A 100 -10.60 -11.59 10.00
CA THR A 100 -9.50 -10.69 10.35
C THR A 100 -9.15 -9.82 9.16
N ILE A 101 -8.97 -8.52 9.39
CA ILE A 101 -8.54 -7.58 8.36
C ILE A 101 -7.30 -6.80 8.79
N THR A 102 -6.52 -6.36 7.81
CA THR A 102 -5.62 -5.22 8.00
C THR A 102 -6.23 -3.98 7.38
N CYS A 103 -6.02 -2.80 7.97
CA CYS A 103 -6.46 -1.53 7.40
C CYS A 103 -5.33 -0.50 7.46
N ALA A 104 -4.66 -0.30 6.33
CA ALA A 104 -3.68 0.76 6.13
C ALA A 104 -4.29 1.90 5.32
N VAL A 105 -3.82 3.13 5.52
CA VAL A 105 -4.30 4.32 4.80
C VAL A 105 -3.14 5.08 4.18
N SER A 106 -3.40 5.68 3.01
CA SER A 106 -2.41 6.44 2.26
C SER A 106 -3.06 7.72 1.74
N LYS A 107 -2.32 8.84 1.74
CA LYS A 107 -2.75 10.05 1.06
C LYS A 107 -2.67 9.83 -0.46
N GLU A 108 -3.43 10.61 -1.23
CA GLU A 108 -3.28 10.62 -2.68
C GLU A 108 -1.93 11.22 -3.06
N TYR A 109 -1.18 10.52 -3.91
CA TYR A 109 -0.01 11.04 -4.60
C TYR A 109 -0.37 11.28 -6.06
N LYS A 110 -0.06 12.49 -6.55
CA LYS A 110 -0.24 12.81 -7.97
C LYS A 110 0.90 12.20 -8.76
N ASN A 111 0.57 11.33 -9.71
CA ASN A 111 1.52 10.88 -10.73
C ASN A 111 1.03 11.33 -12.11
N SER A 112 1.89 11.20 -13.12
CA SER A 112 1.57 11.59 -14.51
C SER A 112 0.42 10.79 -15.13
N SER A 113 0.09 9.63 -14.55
CA SER A 113 -0.88 8.66 -15.04
C SER A 113 -2.21 8.67 -14.26
N GLY A 114 -2.32 9.47 -13.19
CA GLY A 114 -3.51 9.56 -12.33
C GLY A 114 -3.19 9.62 -10.83
N PRO A 115 -4.21 9.53 -9.96
CA PRO A 115 -4.03 9.32 -8.52
C PRO A 115 -3.35 7.98 -8.22
N GLY A 116 -2.33 8.00 -7.36
CA GLY A 116 -1.65 6.80 -6.86
C GLY A 116 -1.61 6.77 -5.33
N TYR A 117 -1.56 5.56 -4.77
CA TYR A 117 -1.56 5.29 -3.34
C TYR A 117 -0.51 4.24 -3.02
N TRP A 118 0.27 4.49 -1.98
CA TRP A 118 1.38 3.63 -1.57
C TRP A 118 1.17 3.13 -0.13
N PHE A 119 1.29 1.82 0.06
CA PHE A 119 1.25 1.17 1.36
C PHE A 119 2.45 0.25 1.58
N ALA A 120 2.82 0.06 2.85
CA ALA A 120 3.79 -0.94 3.27
C ALA A 120 3.03 -2.11 3.93
N PHE A 121 2.97 -3.25 3.25
CA PHE A 121 2.36 -4.47 3.77
C PHE A 121 3.44 -5.33 4.42
N GLN A 122 3.35 -5.53 5.73
CA GLN A 122 4.42 -6.13 6.53
C GLN A 122 4.26 -7.65 6.62
N GLN A 123 5.37 -8.39 6.75
CA GLN A 123 5.32 -9.84 6.90
C GLN A 123 4.48 -10.30 8.11
N HIS A 124 4.60 -9.65 9.27
CA HIS A 124 3.79 -10.00 10.45
C HIS A 124 2.28 -9.79 10.21
N GLN A 125 1.88 -8.89 9.31
CA GLN A 125 0.48 -8.70 8.93
C GLN A 125 -0.02 -9.88 8.11
N LEU A 126 0.81 -10.36 7.17
CA LEU A 126 0.52 -11.57 6.40
C LEU A 126 0.38 -12.80 7.29
N GLU A 127 1.27 -12.96 8.27
CA GLU A 127 1.22 -14.04 9.25
C GLU A 127 -0.07 -13.98 10.06
N LYS A 128 -0.42 -12.81 10.60
CA LYS A 128 -1.67 -12.63 11.36
C LYS A 128 -2.93 -12.86 10.54
N LEU A 129 -2.97 -12.39 9.30
CA LEU A 129 -4.09 -12.67 8.40
C LEU A 129 -4.21 -14.17 8.08
N SER A 130 -3.09 -14.90 8.03
CA SER A 130 -3.09 -16.34 7.74
C SER A 130 -3.59 -17.21 8.87
N GLU A 131 -3.70 -16.68 10.10
CA GLU A 131 -4.28 -17.37 11.25
C GLU A 131 -5.83 -17.40 11.21
N ALA A 132 -6.45 -16.52 10.41
CA ALA A 132 -7.90 -16.33 10.39
C ALA A 132 -8.63 -17.24 9.39
N SER A 133 -9.92 -17.48 9.64
CA SER A 133 -10.77 -18.27 8.73
C SER A 133 -11.13 -17.50 7.47
N SER A 134 -11.36 -16.19 7.61
CA SER A 134 -11.56 -15.27 6.49
C SER A 134 -10.67 -14.05 6.69
N ALA A 135 -9.90 -13.69 5.67
CA ALA A 135 -8.87 -12.67 5.81
C ALA A 135 -8.76 -11.74 4.62
N TYR A 136 -8.64 -10.45 4.89
CA TYR A 136 -8.56 -9.40 3.85
C TYR A 136 -7.52 -8.34 4.21
N ALA A 137 -6.67 -7.98 3.25
CA ALA A 137 -5.84 -6.80 3.36
C ALA A 137 -6.60 -5.59 2.78
N CYS A 138 -6.91 -4.63 3.64
CA CYS A 138 -7.69 -3.45 3.26
C CYS A 138 -6.81 -2.20 3.21
N PHE A 139 -7.03 -1.39 2.17
CA PHE A 139 -6.24 -0.21 1.88
C PHE A 139 -7.13 1.00 1.59
N GLY A 140 -7.15 1.98 2.50
CA GLY A 140 -7.85 3.24 2.32
C GLY A 140 -7.07 4.19 1.42
N CYS A 141 -7.65 4.52 0.27
CA CYS A 141 -7.05 5.29 -0.81
C CYS A 141 -7.51 6.75 -0.73
N GLY A 142 -6.74 7.59 -0.04
CA GLY A 142 -6.95 9.04 0.07
C GLY A 142 -8.15 9.46 0.94
N SER A 143 -9.18 8.63 1.03
CA SER A 143 -10.39 8.88 1.81
C SER A 143 -11.04 7.57 2.27
N PRO A 144 -11.94 7.61 3.27
CA PRO A 144 -12.80 6.48 3.63
C PRO A 144 -13.77 6.05 2.54
N GLU A 145 -13.93 6.81 1.45
CA GLU A 145 -14.86 6.46 0.35
C GLU A 145 -14.23 5.58 -0.72
N GLN A 146 -12.93 5.31 -0.65
CA GLN A 146 -12.24 4.53 -1.65
C GLN A 146 -11.36 3.52 -0.93
N ILE A 147 -11.86 2.31 -0.73
CA ILE A 147 -11.19 1.27 0.05
C ILE A 147 -10.97 0.05 -0.83
N ALA A 148 -9.73 -0.36 -1.05
CA ALA A 148 -9.45 -1.67 -1.65
C ALA A 148 -9.62 -2.74 -0.56
N VAL A 149 -10.47 -3.74 -0.80
CA VAL A 149 -10.74 -4.85 0.12
C VAL A 149 -10.25 -6.13 -0.56
N LEU A 150 -8.98 -6.47 -0.35
CA LEU A 150 -8.29 -7.49 -1.12
C LEU A 150 -8.26 -8.81 -0.34
N PRO A 151 -8.83 -9.91 -0.86
CA PRO A 151 -8.74 -11.22 -0.22
C PRO A 151 -7.29 -11.63 0.02
N LEU A 152 -7.01 -12.30 1.13
CA LEU A 152 -5.66 -12.76 1.47
C LEU A 152 -5.03 -13.60 0.36
N GLU A 153 -5.80 -14.53 -0.21
CA GLU A 153 -5.31 -15.42 -1.28
C GLU A 153 -4.97 -14.65 -2.56
N PHE A 154 -5.73 -13.58 -2.87
CA PHE A 154 -5.38 -12.68 -3.95
C PHE A 154 -4.04 -12.00 -3.64
N ILE A 155 -3.88 -11.37 -2.47
CA ILE A 155 -2.62 -10.70 -2.10
C ILE A 155 -1.43 -11.65 -2.17
N LYS A 156 -1.54 -12.85 -1.59
CA LYS A 156 -0.50 -13.89 -1.61
C LYS A 156 -0.05 -14.20 -3.04
N SER A 157 -0.99 -14.36 -3.97
CA SER A 157 -0.68 -14.61 -5.39
C SER A 157 0.06 -13.45 -6.07
N GLN A 158 -0.05 -12.23 -5.54
CA GLN A 158 0.58 -11.05 -6.11
C GLN A 158 1.97 -10.75 -5.51
N LEU A 159 2.28 -11.23 -4.30
CA LEU A 159 3.49 -10.90 -3.52
C LEU A 159 4.78 -11.07 -4.33
N GLU A 160 4.89 -12.17 -5.10
CA GLU A 160 6.08 -12.42 -5.92
C GLU A 160 6.37 -11.29 -6.91
N GLY A 161 5.34 -10.62 -7.43
CA GLY A 161 5.52 -9.52 -8.38
C GLY A 161 5.62 -8.14 -7.74
N MET A 162 5.50 -8.03 -6.41
CA MET A 162 5.61 -6.74 -5.72
C MET A 162 7.07 -6.34 -5.52
N ASN A 163 7.31 -5.02 -5.44
CA ASN A 163 8.56 -4.54 -4.89
C ASN A 163 8.59 -4.84 -3.39
N GLN A 164 9.76 -5.16 -2.84
CA GLN A 164 9.93 -5.45 -1.43
C GLN A 164 11.19 -4.79 -0.88
N THR A 165 11.15 -4.46 0.40
CA THR A 165 12.32 -4.00 1.15
C THR A 165 12.59 -4.98 2.28
N ILE A 166 13.84 -5.41 2.38
CA ILE A 166 14.35 -6.20 3.50
C ILE A 166 15.21 -5.26 4.35
N ARG A 167 14.85 -5.09 5.62
CA ARG A 167 15.63 -4.30 6.57
C ARG A 167 16.84 -5.07 7.08
N GLU A 168 17.79 -4.37 7.67
CA GLU A 168 18.99 -4.97 8.27
C GLU A 168 18.66 -5.97 9.39
N ASP A 169 17.57 -5.73 10.13
CA ASP A 169 17.03 -6.61 11.18
C ASP A 169 16.29 -7.84 10.63
N GLY A 170 16.27 -8.02 9.29
CA GLY A 170 15.58 -9.11 8.61
C GLY A 170 14.08 -8.91 8.43
N ARG A 171 13.49 -7.80 8.88
CA ARG A 171 12.07 -7.52 8.65
C ARG A 171 11.81 -7.21 7.19
N LEU A 172 10.83 -7.91 6.62
CA LEU A 172 10.41 -7.79 5.23
C LEU A 172 9.06 -7.07 5.14
N TYR A 173 8.94 -6.18 4.16
CA TYR A 173 7.66 -5.64 3.74
C TYR A 173 7.56 -5.46 2.22
N TRP A 174 6.34 -5.61 1.71
CA TRP A 174 6.00 -5.39 0.32
C TRP A 174 5.43 -3.99 0.12
N HIS A 175 5.78 -3.37 -1.01
CA HIS A 175 5.23 -2.10 -1.44
C HIS A 175 3.97 -2.37 -2.26
N VAL A 176 2.81 -2.08 -1.69
CA VAL A 176 1.53 -2.16 -2.38
C VAL A 176 1.24 -0.81 -3.02
N GLN A 177 1.17 -0.79 -4.35
CA GLN A 177 0.87 0.41 -5.13
C GLN A 177 -0.48 0.23 -5.81
N ILE A 178 -1.42 1.13 -5.52
CA ILE A 178 -2.76 1.12 -6.10
C ILE A 178 -2.93 2.42 -6.87
N HIS A 179 -3.33 2.31 -8.14
CA HIS A 179 -3.49 3.43 -9.04
C HIS A 179 -4.92 3.50 -9.57
N ARG A 180 -5.43 4.72 -9.71
CA ARG A 180 -6.69 4.97 -10.41
C ARG A 180 -6.38 5.41 -11.84
N GLU A 181 -6.70 4.54 -12.79
CA GLU A 181 -6.50 4.73 -14.22
C GLU A 181 -7.88 4.91 -14.89
N ALA A 182 -8.28 6.17 -15.09
CA ALA A 182 -9.64 6.52 -15.50
C ALA A 182 -10.71 5.92 -14.56
N GLU A 183 -11.55 4.99 -15.06
CA GLU A 183 -12.59 4.31 -14.27
C GLU A 183 -12.12 2.99 -13.64
N LYS A 184 -10.85 2.63 -13.83
CA LYS A 184 -10.29 1.37 -13.35
C LYS A 184 -9.35 1.58 -12.17
N TRP A 185 -9.30 0.57 -11.32
CA TRP A 185 -8.33 0.49 -10.24
C TRP A 185 -7.37 -0.64 -10.52
N VAL A 186 -6.08 -0.36 -10.45
CA VAL A 186 -5.02 -1.29 -10.83
C VAL A 186 -4.00 -1.38 -9.71
N MET A 187 -3.59 -2.60 -9.37
CA MET A 187 -2.45 -2.82 -8.47
C MET A 187 -1.17 -2.89 -9.30
N HIS A 188 -0.30 -1.91 -9.14
CA HIS A 188 0.97 -1.84 -9.85
C HIS A 188 1.96 -2.84 -9.24
N ARG A 189 2.64 -3.56 -10.13
CA ARG A 189 3.66 -4.57 -9.80
C ARG A 189 4.94 -4.26 -10.58
N ARG A 190 5.99 -5.02 -10.33
CA ARG A 190 7.23 -4.95 -11.13
C ARG A 190 6.90 -5.15 -12.62
N LYS A 191 7.68 -4.51 -13.50
CA LYS A 191 7.36 -4.39 -14.94
C LYS A 191 7.26 -5.74 -15.67
N GLU A 192 7.87 -6.77 -15.10
CA GLU A 192 7.89 -8.15 -15.60
C GLU A 192 6.58 -8.90 -15.32
N TYR A 193 5.69 -8.33 -14.50
CA TYR A 193 4.43 -8.93 -14.10
C TYR A 193 3.25 -8.12 -14.63
N GLU A 194 2.15 -8.81 -14.95
CA GLU A 194 0.89 -8.13 -15.21
C GLU A 194 0.39 -7.37 -13.98
N TRP A 195 -0.17 -6.19 -14.21
CA TRP A 195 -0.80 -5.36 -13.20
C TRP A 195 -2.28 -5.73 -13.11
N PRO A 196 -2.72 -6.46 -12.07
CA PRO A 196 -4.09 -6.90 -11.99
C PRO A 196 -5.03 -5.72 -11.78
N GLU A 197 -6.15 -5.75 -12.51
CA GLU A 197 -7.28 -4.87 -12.25
C GLU A 197 -8.00 -5.33 -10.96
N ILE A 198 -8.22 -4.40 -10.03
CA ILE A 198 -8.84 -4.63 -8.72
C ILE A 198 -10.14 -3.85 -8.54
N THR A 199 -10.70 -3.26 -9.60
CA THR A 199 -11.93 -2.44 -9.58
C THR A 199 -13.08 -3.14 -8.84
N SER A 200 -13.29 -4.44 -9.08
CA SER A 200 -14.34 -5.23 -8.43
C SER A 200 -14.10 -5.51 -6.93
N MET A 201 -12.89 -5.26 -6.45
CA MET A 201 -12.49 -5.41 -5.05
C MET A 201 -12.42 -4.05 -4.34
N MET A 202 -12.87 -2.98 -4.99
CA MET A 202 -12.98 -1.66 -4.38
C MET A 202 -14.36 -1.50 -3.74
N LEU A 203 -14.38 -1.12 -2.47
CA LEU A 203 -15.53 -0.54 -1.80
C LEU A 203 -15.50 0.97 -2.06
N LEU A 204 -16.29 1.40 -3.03
CA LEU A 204 -16.44 2.80 -3.41
C LEU A 204 -17.70 3.38 -2.75
N GLY A 205 -17.53 4.51 -2.07
CA GLY A 205 -18.63 5.33 -1.59
C GLY A 205 -19.38 5.91 -2.78
N VAL A 206 -20.70 5.97 -2.67
CA VAL A 206 -21.51 6.71 -3.64
C VAL A 206 -21.17 8.18 -3.43
N GLU A 207 -20.46 8.81 -4.37
CA GLU A 207 -20.35 10.27 -4.37
C GLU A 207 -21.77 10.81 -4.32
N GLY A 208 -22.04 11.61 -3.29
CA GLY A 208 -23.37 12.11 -3.01
C GLY A 208 -23.96 12.73 -4.27
N ALA A 209 -25.04 12.12 -4.78
CA ALA A 209 -26.04 12.84 -5.52
C ALA A 209 -26.63 13.89 -4.56
N THR A 210 -26.09 15.10 -4.65
CA THR A 210 -26.72 16.33 -4.15
C THR A 210 -26.96 17.24 -5.32
#